data_AF-A0A2S8HK27-F1
#
_entry.id   AF-A0A2S8HK27-F1
#
_cell.length_a   1.000
_cell.length_b   1.000
_cell.length_c   1.000
_cell.angle_alpha   90.00
_cell.angle_beta   90.00
_cell.angle_gamma   90.00
#
_symmetry.space_group_name_H-M   'P 1'
#
loop_
_entity.id
_entity.type
_entity.pdbx_description
1 polymer ?
#
loop_
_entity_poly.entity_id
_entity_poly.type
_entity_poly.pdbx_seq_one_letter_code
_entity_poly.pdbx_strand_id
1 'polypeptide(L)'
;MSFTYFRSDYKVKRLAYTYDSGFIFYPILSTPAGKLNIEILCFFPVDGSSNARPDGGCGAHPRYPTVSKSCEQQNPIIDTAAKWEAKYRRDASTGNKYESMCSFNVRDSANNAAASRFLEGMRAGRLISPEAFNTPNDTKLKTWAQNIPGQLPIQAFFYTRPTGLAGAQFYQRRFRELTGVTIPIISIPLPQTLEQSATFTFRVADQTQ
;
A
#
# COMPACT_ATOMS: atom_id res chain seq x y z
N MET A 1 -4.98 -0.95 8.39
CA MET A 1 -5.59 -0.92 7.04
C MET A 1 -4.55 -1.32 5.99
N SER A 2 -4.93 -1.89 4.85
CA SER A 2 -4.00 -2.22 3.73
C SER A 2 -4.15 -1.19 2.59
N PHE A 3 -3.02 -0.76 2.02
CA PHE A 3 -2.90 0.13 0.87
C PHE A 3 -1.91 -0.44 -0.13
N THR A 4 -2.07 -0.05 -1.39
CA THR A 4 -1.08 -0.30 -2.44
C THR A 4 -0.26 0.96 -2.66
N TYR A 5 1.06 0.82 -2.57
CA TYR A 5 2.01 1.85 -2.97
C TYR A 5 2.45 1.61 -4.42
N PHE A 6 2.54 2.65 -5.25
CA PHE A 6 3.16 2.53 -6.56
C PHE A 6 3.88 3.82 -6.94
N ARG A 7 4.89 3.69 -7.81
CA ARG A 7 5.72 4.77 -8.34
C ARG A 7 6.12 4.43 -9.76
N SER A 8 6.60 5.40 -10.53
CA SER A 8 7.05 5.19 -11.92
C SER A 8 8.07 4.04 -12.07
N ASP A 9 8.87 3.78 -11.04
CA ASP A 9 9.87 2.72 -10.96
C ASP A 9 9.49 1.57 -10.00
N TYR A 10 8.25 1.57 -9.49
CA TYR A 10 7.65 0.49 -8.68
C TYR A 10 6.19 0.28 -9.09
N LYS A 11 5.99 -0.46 -10.17
CA LYS A 11 4.70 -0.60 -10.84
C LYS A 11 3.92 -1.80 -10.31
N VAL A 12 2.59 -1.68 -10.30
CA VAL A 12 1.65 -2.78 -10.05
C VAL A 12 0.62 -2.81 -11.18
N LYS A 13 0.24 -4.00 -11.64
CA LYS A 13 -0.73 -4.14 -12.74
C LYS A 13 -2.19 -4.15 -12.30
N ARG A 14 -2.43 -4.35 -11.01
CA ARG A 14 -3.75 -4.46 -10.38
C ARG A 14 -3.66 -4.13 -8.88
N LEU A 15 -4.81 -3.88 -8.28
CA LEU A 15 -4.99 -3.83 -6.83
C LEU A 15 -5.29 -5.23 -6.28
N ALA A 16 -5.38 -5.34 -4.95
CA ALA A 16 -5.81 -6.57 -4.29
C ALA A 16 -7.22 -6.98 -4.74
N TYR A 17 -7.46 -8.29 -4.82
CA TYR A 17 -8.73 -8.88 -5.26
C TYR A 17 -9.22 -8.28 -6.60
N THR A 18 -10.49 -7.90 -6.66
CA THR A 18 -11.13 -7.26 -7.80
C THR A 18 -11.25 -5.74 -7.64
N TYR A 19 -10.64 -5.15 -6.61
CA TYR A 19 -10.75 -3.72 -6.33
C TYR A 19 -10.27 -2.88 -7.51
N ASP A 20 -11.04 -1.84 -7.82
CA ASP A 20 -10.79 -0.93 -8.92
C ASP A 20 -11.18 0.51 -8.60
N SER A 21 -11.46 0.81 -7.33
CA SER A 21 -11.70 2.16 -6.83
C SER A 21 -11.26 2.29 -5.37
N GLY A 22 -11.03 3.53 -4.94
CA GLY A 22 -10.59 3.83 -3.59
C GLY A 22 -10.28 5.31 -3.39
N PHE A 23 -9.38 5.60 -2.47
CA PHE A 23 -8.94 6.95 -2.17
C PHE A 23 -7.41 7.03 -2.01
N ILE A 24 -6.88 8.23 -2.21
CA ILE A 24 -5.47 8.58 -2.04
C ILE A 24 -5.38 9.52 -0.85
N PHE A 25 -4.43 9.26 0.05
CA PHE A 25 -4.08 10.22 1.10
C PHE A 25 -3.07 11.25 0.61
N TYR A 26 -3.13 12.44 1.19
CA TYR A 26 -2.04 13.41 1.07
C TYR A 26 -0.72 12.78 1.54
N PRO A 27 0.39 13.08 0.86
CA PRO A 27 1.71 12.85 1.42
C PRO A 27 1.83 13.53 2.80
N ILE A 28 2.48 12.87 3.77
CA ILE A 28 2.58 13.38 5.15
C ILE A 28 3.15 14.82 5.18
N LEU A 29 4.17 15.11 4.37
CA LEU A 29 4.80 16.44 4.30
C LEU A 29 3.94 17.54 3.65
N SER A 30 2.84 17.18 3.00
CA SER A 30 1.88 18.12 2.40
C SER A 30 0.46 17.94 2.94
N THR A 31 0.33 17.32 4.11
CA THR A 31 -0.95 17.12 4.78
C THR A 31 -1.53 18.47 5.22
N PRO A 32 -2.77 18.83 4.81
CA PRO A 32 -3.38 20.11 5.18
C PRO A 32 -3.56 20.25 6.70
N ALA A 33 -3.54 21.49 7.19
CA ALA A 33 -3.80 21.78 8.60
C ALA A 33 -5.16 21.21 9.05
N GLY A 34 -5.21 20.67 10.28
CA GLY A 34 -6.41 20.05 10.85
C GLY A 34 -6.72 18.63 10.34
N LYS A 35 -5.87 18.07 9.46
CA LYS A 35 -5.95 16.67 9.05
C LYS A 35 -4.99 15.80 9.86
N LEU A 36 -5.33 14.52 10.01
CA LEU A 36 -4.49 13.53 10.68
C LEU A 36 -3.29 13.13 9.81
N ASN A 37 -2.14 12.94 10.46
CA ASN A 37 -1.02 12.20 9.88
C ASN A 37 -1.24 10.71 10.13
N ILE A 38 -1.52 9.96 9.06
CA ILE A 38 -1.74 8.51 9.17
C ILE A 38 -0.40 7.79 9.12
N GLU A 39 0.00 7.20 10.25
CA GLU A 39 1.24 6.45 10.37
C GLU A 39 1.26 5.22 9.43
N ILE A 40 2.38 5.04 8.74
CA ILE A 40 2.67 3.83 7.97
C ILE A 40 3.39 2.86 8.90
N LEU A 41 2.84 1.67 9.09
CA LEU A 41 3.33 0.70 10.06
C LEU A 41 4.42 -0.19 9.46
N CYS A 42 4.15 -0.76 8.29
CA CYS A 42 5.08 -1.65 7.62
C CYS A 42 4.80 -1.71 6.11
N PHE A 43 5.81 -2.18 5.38
CA PHE A 43 5.75 -2.39 3.94
C PHE A 43 6.15 -3.82 3.60
N PHE A 44 5.28 -4.53 2.89
CA PHE A 44 5.59 -5.79 2.21
C PHE A 44 5.73 -5.52 0.70
N PRO A 45 6.83 -5.94 0.05
CA PRO A 45 7.01 -5.76 -1.39
C PRO A 45 5.92 -6.44 -2.26
N VAL A 46 5.29 -7.49 -1.76
CA VAL A 46 4.14 -8.18 -2.37
C VAL A 46 3.09 -8.45 -1.28
N ASP A 47 2.04 -9.22 -1.59
CA ASP A 47 1.03 -9.61 -0.61
C ASP A 47 1.67 -10.22 0.65
N GLY A 48 1.44 -9.57 1.78
CA GLY A 48 2.02 -9.96 3.07
C GLY A 48 1.19 -10.98 3.85
N SER A 49 0.03 -11.40 3.34
CA SER A 49 -0.98 -12.16 4.12
C SER A 49 -1.31 -11.44 5.44
N SER A 50 -1.44 -10.12 5.38
CA SER A 50 -1.49 -9.27 6.58
C SER A 50 -2.81 -9.32 7.34
N ASN A 51 -3.84 -9.96 6.79
CA ASN A 51 -5.13 -10.19 7.45
C ASN A 51 -5.00 -11.16 8.64
N ALA A 52 -4.04 -12.08 8.62
CA ALA A 52 -3.81 -13.04 9.69
C ALA A 52 -2.73 -12.58 10.71
N ARG A 53 -2.08 -11.43 10.45
CA ARG A 53 -0.96 -10.93 11.26
C ARG A 53 -1.43 -9.97 12.35
N PRO A 54 -0.85 -10.01 13.56
CA PRO A 54 -1.12 -9.03 14.62
C PRO A 54 -0.47 -7.66 14.30
N ASP A 55 -0.51 -6.73 15.25
CA ASP A 55 0.15 -5.41 15.19
C ASP A 55 -0.22 -4.57 13.96
N GLY A 56 -1.52 -4.57 13.63
CA GLY A 56 -2.04 -3.88 12.45
C GLY A 56 -1.70 -4.55 11.12
N GLY A 57 -1.35 -5.84 11.15
CA GLY A 57 -0.96 -6.65 9.99
C GLY A 57 0.56 -6.72 9.77
N CYS A 58 1.35 -6.22 10.71
CA CYS A 58 2.81 -6.10 10.60
C CYS A 58 3.59 -7.03 11.53
N GLY A 59 2.89 -7.80 12.38
CA GLY A 59 3.51 -8.80 13.22
C GLY A 59 3.87 -10.08 12.45
N ALA A 60 4.41 -11.05 13.18
CA ALA A 60 4.68 -12.37 12.61
C ALA A 60 3.37 -13.09 12.24
N HIS A 61 3.37 -13.78 11.12
CA HIS A 61 2.27 -14.65 10.72
C HIS A 61 2.15 -15.84 11.68
N PRO A 62 0.94 -16.22 12.13
CA PRO A 62 0.74 -17.30 13.10
C PRO A 62 1.32 -18.66 12.67
N ARG A 63 1.33 -18.95 11.37
CA ARG A 63 1.93 -20.19 10.82
C ARG A 63 3.46 -20.16 10.77
N TYR A 64 4.07 -18.98 10.86
CA TYR A 64 5.51 -18.77 10.78
C TYR A 64 6.00 -17.77 11.85
N PRO A 65 5.73 -18.01 13.15
CA PRO A 65 5.87 -16.99 14.20
C PRO A 65 7.32 -16.52 14.41
N THR A 66 8.30 -17.33 13.99
CA THR A 66 9.73 -17.00 14.11
C THR A 66 10.27 -16.36 12.83
N VAL A 67 10.06 -16.97 11.67
CA VAL A 67 10.73 -16.58 10.41
C VAL A 67 10.04 -15.43 9.68
N SER A 68 8.82 -15.07 10.07
CA SER A 68 8.02 -14.00 9.44
C SER A 68 7.92 -12.72 10.28
N LYS A 69 8.68 -12.63 11.39
CA LYS A 69 8.88 -11.39 12.16
C LYS A 69 9.36 -10.25 11.25
N SER A 70 9.31 -9.00 11.73
CA SER A 70 9.79 -7.87 10.94
C SER A 70 11.25 -8.04 10.53
N CYS A 71 11.64 -7.45 9.39
CA CYS A 71 12.93 -7.76 8.75
C CYS A 71 14.13 -7.38 9.63
N GLU A 72 14.00 -6.34 10.46
CA GLU A 72 15.01 -5.93 11.44
C GLU A 72 15.16 -6.90 12.63
N GLN A 73 14.18 -7.80 12.84
CA GLN A 73 14.19 -8.82 13.90
C GLN A 73 14.69 -10.19 13.42
N GLN A 74 15.10 -10.29 12.15
CA GLN A 74 15.62 -11.52 11.58
C GLN A 74 17.05 -11.79 12.07
N ASN A 75 17.46 -13.06 12.07
CA ASN A 75 18.83 -13.46 12.40
C ASN A 75 19.40 -14.40 11.31
N PRO A 76 20.35 -13.95 10.47
CA PRO A 76 20.90 -12.60 10.41
C PRO A 76 19.86 -11.55 9.99
N ILE A 77 20.11 -10.28 10.34
CA ILE A 77 19.23 -9.17 10.01
C ILE A 77 19.02 -9.04 8.50
N ILE A 78 17.77 -8.77 8.10
CA ILE A 78 17.39 -8.49 6.70
C ILE A 78 17.14 -6.98 6.58
N ASP A 79 18.15 -6.26 6.11
CA ASP A 79 18.19 -4.80 6.03
C ASP A 79 18.47 -4.31 4.61
N THR A 80 18.60 -5.21 3.63
CA THR A 80 18.81 -4.87 2.22
C THR A 80 17.85 -5.62 1.31
N ALA A 81 17.61 -5.04 0.14
CA ALA A 81 16.81 -5.62 -0.92
C ALA A 81 17.29 -7.01 -1.33
N ALA A 82 18.61 -7.21 -1.47
CA ALA A 82 19.21 -8.48 -1.85
C ALA A 82 18.99 -9.58 -0.79
N LYS A 83 19.12 -9.25 0.50
CA LYS A 83 18.84 -10.21 1.59
C LYS A 83 17.37 -10.61 1.60
N TRP A 84 16.47 -9.65 1.39
CA TRP A 84 15.03 -9.91 1.34
C TRP A 84 14.67 -10.79 0.14
N GLU A 85 15.21 -10.48 -1.05
CA GLU A 85 14.98 -11.25 -2.28
C GLU A 85 15.49 -12.70 -2.14
N ALA A 86 16.69 -12.90 -1.59
CA ALA A 86 17.24 -14.22 -1.31
C ALA A 86 16.33 -15.05 -0.37
N LYS A 87 15.81 -14.44 0.71
CA LYS A 87 14.82 -15.09 1.58
C LYS A 87 13.53 -15.41 0.82
N TYR A 88 12.98 -14.46 0.07
CA TYR A 88 11.74 -14.65 -0.66
C TYR A 88 11.83 -15.81 -1.66
N ARG A 89 12.93 -15.89 -2.44
CA ARG A 89 13.13 -16.98 -3.41
C ARG A 89 13.29 -18.34 -2.74
N ARG A 90 14.02 -18.41 -1.63
CA ARG A 90 14.16 -19.65 -0.84
C ARG A 90 12.81 -20.10 -0.28
N ASP A 91 11.99 -19.18 0.23
CA ASP A 91 10.69 -19.54 0.80
C ASP A 91 9.65 -19.86 -0.30
N ALA A 92 9.84 -19.32 -1.51
CA ALA A 92 9.01 -19.62 -2.67
C ALA A 92 9.21 -21.05 -3.19
N SER A 93 10.43 -21.61 -3.12
CA SER A 93 10.69 -22.99 -3.53
C SER A 93 10.01 -24.04 -2.64
N THR A 94 9.61 -23.66 -1.42
CA THR A 94 8.88 -24.51 -0.49
C THR A 94 7.39 -24.16 -0.39
N GLY A 95 6.88 -23.26 -1.24
CA GLY A 95 5.46 -22.85 -1.28
C GLY A 95 5.00 -21.87 -0.19
N ASN A 96 5.92 -21.31 0.62
CA ASN A 96 5.57 -20.60 1.86
C ASN A 96 5.73 -19.08 1.79
N LYS A 97 6.13 -18.54 0.62
CA LYS A 97 6.63 -17.16 0.45
C LYS A 97 5.75 -16.05 1.03
N TYR A 98 4.41 -16.15 0.92
CA TYR A 98 3.51 -15.07 1.36
C TYR A 98 3.41 -14.97 2.90
N GLU A 99 3.30 -16.11 3.56
CA GLU A 99 3.12 -16.18 5.01
C GLU A 99 4.46 -16.12 5.77
N SER A 100 5.55 -16.61 5.16
CA SER A 100 6.86 -16.68 5.82
C SER A 100 7.73 -15.44 5.65
N MET A 101 7.39 -14.52 4.73
CA MET A 101 8.19 -13.30 4.52
C MET A 101 8.17 -12.37 5.74
N CYS A 102 9.22 -11.56 5.86
CA CYS A 102 9.27 -10.44 6.78
C CYS A 102 8.76 -9.16 6.10
N SER A 103 8.18 -8.25 6.88
CA SER A 103 7.88 -6.87 6.46
C SER A 103 8.99 -5.91 6.88
N PHE A 104 9.19 -4.84 6.11
CA PHE A 104 10.00 -3.70 6.51
C PHE A 104 9.21 -2.86 7.53
N ASN A 105 9.72 -2.72 8.76
CA ASN A 105 9.13 -1.84 9.77
C ASN A 105 9.46 -0.36 9.47
N VAL A 106 8.42 0.42 9.19
CA VAL A 106 8.53 1.83 8.80
C VAL A 106 7.72 2.75 9.70
N ARG A 107 7.37 2.27 10.90
CA ARG A 107 6.73 3.07 11.96
C ARG A 107 7.55 4.30 12.28
N ASP A 108 6.89 5.32 12.84
CA ASP A 108 7.55 6.54 13.28
C ASP A 108 8.62 6.25 14.34
N SER A 109 8.43 5.19 15.15
CA SER A 109 9.41 4.72 16.13
C SER A 109 10.71 4.18 15.52
N ALA A 110 10.73 3.84 14.23
CA ALA A 110 11.96 3.50 13.51
C ALA A 110 12.77 4.75 13.11
N ASN A 111 12.20 5.95 13.24
CA ASN A 111 12.84 7.24 13.02
C ASN A 111 13.61 7.25 11.68
N ASN A 112 14.87 7.68 11.66
CA ASN A 112 15.72 7.76 10.47
C ASN A 112 15.81 6.45 9.66
N ALA A 113 15.59 5.29 10.29
CA ALA A 113 15.62 4.00 9.59
C ALA A 113 14.34 3.71 8.79
N ALA A 114 13.21 4.39 9.05
CA ALA A 114 11.94 4.12 8.38
C ALA A 114 12.04 4.35 6.86
N ALA A 115 12.59 5.49 6.45
CA ALA A 115 12.72 5.85 5.04
C ALA A 115 13.66 4.91 4.27
N SER A 116 14.81 4.55 4.87
CA SER A 116 15.76 3.62 4.24
C SER A 116 15.17 2.21 4.12
N ARG A 117 14.46 1.72 5.14
CA ARG A 117 13.76 0.43 5.09
C ARG A 117 12.66 0.39 4.05
N PHE A 118 11.87 1.46 3.92
CA PHE A 118 10.85 1.55 2.86
C PHE A 118 11.49 1.50 1.47
N LEU A 119 12.60 2.24 1.27
CA LEU A 119 13.35 2.23 0.02
C LEU A 119 13.93 0.84 -0.30
N GLU A 120 14.52 0.15 0.68
CA GLU A 120 15.00 -1.21 0.50
C GLU A 120 13.88 -2.19 0.19
N GLY A 121 12.70 -2.02 0.77
CA GLY A 121 11.52 -2.80 0.40
C GLY A 121 11.09 -2.59 -1.06
N MET A 122 11.01 -1.33 -1.52
CA MET A 122 10.72 -1.05 -2.93
C MET A 122 11.78 -1.65 -3.86
N ARG A 123 13.07 -1.57 -3.49
CA ARG A 123 14.16 -2.19 -4.24
C ARG A 123 14.01 -3.72 -4.27
N ALA A 124 13.64 -4.33 -3.13
CA ALA A 124 13.43 -5.77 -3.02
C ALA A 124 12.33 -6.26 -3.98
N GLY A 125 11.20 -5.55 -4.06
CA GLY A 125 10.14 -5.88 -5.01
C GLY A 125 10.60 -5.79 -6.47
N ARG A 126 11.46 -4.82 -6.81
CA ARG A 126 12.04 -4.73 -8.17
C ARG A 126 12.91 -5.94 -8.51
N LEU A 127 13.69 -6.43 -7.56
CA LEU A 127 14.56 -7.61 -7.77
C LEU A 127 13.74 -8.87 -8.08
N ILE A 128 12.50 -8.96 -7.59
CA ILE A 128 11.61 -10.09 -7.86
C ILE A 128 10.61 -9.82 -9.01
N SER A 129 10.68 -8.68 -9.70
CA SER A 129 9.86 -8.46 -10.89
C SER A 129 10.09 -9.56 -11.95
N PRO A 130 9.04 -10.05 -12.64
CA PRO A 130 7.68 -9.50 -12.72
C PRO A 130 6.73 -9.95 -11.59
N GLU A 131 7.19 -10.70 -10.58
CA GLU A 131 6.32 -11.15 -9.48
C GLU A 131 5.68 -9.95 -8.75
N ALA A 132 6.48 -8.95 -8.35
CA ALA A 132 5.96 -7.76 -7.68
C ALA A 132 5.09 -6.86 -8.57
N PHE A 133 5.21 -6.99 -9.89
CA PHE A 133 4.29 -6.34 -10.82
C PHE A 133 2.95 -7.05 -10.88
N ASN A 134 2.96 -8.38 -10.80
CA ASN A 134 1.79 -9.25 -10.90
C ASN A 134 1.00 -9.38 -9.59
N THR A 135 1.68 -9.18 -8.47
CA THR A 135 1.15 -9.33 -7.11
C THR A 135 1.18 -7.97 -6.42
N PRO A 136 0.02 -7.41 -6.03
CA PRO A 136 -0.04 -6.15 -5.31
C PRO A 136 0.83 -6.18 -4.05
N ASN A 137 1.55 -5.09 -3.78
CA ASN A 137 2.21 -4.91 -2.49
C ASN A 137 1.17 -4.64 -1.39
N ASP A 138 1.61 -4.83 -0.16
CA ASP A 138 0.78 -4.61 1.03
C ASP A 138 1.46 -3.60 1.96
N THR A 139 1.01 -2.36 1.88
CA THR A 139 1.45 -1.26 2.75
C THR A 139 0.44 -1.10 3.87
N LYS A 140 0.87 -1.33 5.12
CA LYS A 140 -0.02 -1.27 6.27
C LYS A 140 0.00 0.11 6.88
N LEU A 141 -1.18 0.73 6.99
CA LEU A 141 -1.37 2.00 7.67
C LEU A 141 -2.12 1.79 8.98
N LYS A 142 -1.82 2.62 9.97
CA LYS A 142 -2.54 2.65 11.25
C LYS A 142 -4.01 2.95 11.02
N THR A 143 -4.87 2.16 11.63
CA THR A 143 -6.32 2.40 11.58
C THR A 143 -6.66 3.63 12.41
N TRP A 144 -7.53 4.48 11.89
CA TRP A 144 -8.01 5.70 12.55
C TRP A 144 -9.35 5.47 13.26
N ALA A 145 -9.74 6.42 14.11
CA ALA A 145 -11.05 6.40 14.77
C ALA A 145 -12.19 6.46 13.75
N GLN A 146 -13.35 5.89 14.09
CA GLN A 146 -14.54 6.01 13.25
C GLN A 146 -15.16 7.41 13.36
N ASN A 147 -16.05 7.76 12.44
CA ASN A 147 -16.87 8.99 12.49
C ASN A 147 -16.08 10.32 12.48
N ILE A 148 -14.89 10.34 11.87
CA ILE A 148 -14.06 11.55 11.72
C ILE A 148 -13.70 11.86 10.24
N PRO A 149 -14.64 11.77 9.28
CA PRO A 149 -14.32 11.90 7.85
C PRO A 149 -13.63 13.25 7.53
N GLY A 150 -14.04 14.33 8.20
CA GLY A 150 -13.45 15.66 8.03
C GLY A 150 -11.98 15.77 8.48
N GLN A 151 -11.48 14.86 9.31
CA GLN A 151 -10.09 14.85 9.78
C GLN A 151 -9.17 13.97 8.91
N LEU A 152 -9.73 13.14 8.02
CA LEU A 152 -8.91 12.25 7.19
C LEU A 152 -8.20 13.07 6.10
N PRO A 153 -6.91 12.81 5.84
CA PRO A 153 -6.13 13.52 4.83
C PRO A 153 -6.41 12.95 3.43
N ILE A 154 -7.67 12.77 3.04
CA ILE A 154 -8.01 12.29 1.71
C ILE A 154 -7.75 13.41 0.69
N GLN A 155 -6.95 13.12 -0.32
CA GLN A 155 -6.57 14.04 -1.41
C GLN A 155 -7.43 13.85 -2.66
N ALA A 156 -7.77 12.59 -2.96
CA ALA A 156 -8.56 12.23 -4.13
C ALA A 156 -9.29 10.91 -3.90
N PHE A 157 -10.43 10.73 -4.57
CA PHE A 157 -10.96 9.41 -4.88
C PHE A 157 -10.41 8.96 -6.22
N PHE A 158 -10.38 7.66 -6.48
CA PHE A 158 -9.88 7.16 -7.76
C PHE A 158 -10.61 5.92 -8.22
N TYR A 159 -10.45 5.62 -9.51
CA TYR A 159 -10.75 4.32 -10.10
C TYR A 159 -9.69 3.92 -11.12
N THR A 160 -9.45 2.61 -11.28
CA THR A 160 -8.43 2.06 -12.18
C THR A 160 -9.01 1.43 -13.44
N ARG A 161 -10.31 1.12 -13.45
CA ARG A 161 -11.07 0.56 -14.57
C ARG A 161 -12.46 1.20 -14.62
N PRO A 162 -13.13 1.27 -15.78
CA PRO A 162 -14.47 1.87 -15.88
C PRO A 162 -15.48 1.30 -14.88
N THR A 163 -15.37 0.01 -14.54
CA THR A 163 -16.18 -0.68 -13.52
C THR A 163 -16.10 -0.07 -12.12
N GLY A 164 -14.99 0.63 -11.80
CA GLY A 164 -14.78 1.26 -10.51
C GLY A 164 -15.33 2.69 -10.39
N LEU A 165 -15.76 3.32 -11.50
CA LEU A 165 -16.21 4.71 -11.50
C LEU A 165 -17.41 4.93 -10.55
N ALA A 166 -18.40 4.02 -10.58
CA ALA A 166 -19.57 4.12 -9.72
C ALA A 166 -19.19 4.09 -8.22
N GLY A 167 -18.19 3.28 -7.84
CA GLY A 167 -17.66 3.23 -6.48
C GLY A 167 -16.97 4.54 -6.09
N ALA A 168 -16.13 5.09 -6.97
CA ALA A 168 -15.46 6.37 -6.73
C ALA A 168 -16.44 7.54 -6.57
N GLN A 169 -17.49 7.57 -7.39
CA GLN A 169 -18.59 8.56 -7.29
C GLN A 169 -19.38 8.41 -5.99
N PHE A 170 -19.67 7.17 -5.57
CA PHE A 170 -20.28 6.92 -4.27
C PHE A 170 -19.43 7.47 -3.13
N TYR A 171 -18.11 7.21 -3.12
CA TYR A 171 -17.21 7.75 -2.10
C TYR A 171 -17.16 9.27 -2.09
N GLN A 172 -17.09 9.91 -3.25
CA GLN A 172 -17.09 11.37 -3.37
C GLN A 172 -18.38 11.98 -2.81
N ARG A 173 -19.55 11.49 -3.22
CA ARG A 173 -20.85 11.98 -2.72
C ARG A 173 -20.95 11.78 -1.21
N ARG A 174 -20.62 10.59 -0.72
CA ARG A 174 -20.71 10.28 0.71
C ARG A 174 -19.78 11.15 1.54
N PHE A 175 -18.57 11.43 1.04
CA PHE A 175 -17.64 12.32 1.71
C PHE A 175 -18.15 13.76 1.74
N ARG A 176 -18.73 14.26 0.64
CA ARG A 176 -19.35 15.60 0.60
C ARG A 176 -20.52 15.71 1.56
N GLU A 177 -21.42 14.74 1.60
CA GLU A 177 -22.54 14.71 2.56
C GLU A 177 -22.07 14.82 4.02
N LEU A 178 -20.97 14.14 4.35
CA LEU A 178 -20.45 14.08 5.71
C LEU A 178 -19.60 15.29 6.12
N THR A 179 -19.05 16.03 5.15
CA THR A 179 -18.01 17.04 5.44
C THR A 179 -18.28 18.41 4.82
N GLY A 180 -19.21 18.50 3.86
CA GLY A 180 -19.42 19.67 3.01
C GLY A 180 -18.34 19.88 1.94
N VAL A 181 -17.28 19.07 1.91
CA VAL A 181 -16.13 19.23 1.02
C VAL A 181 -16.21 18.27 -0.17
N THR A 182 -16.05 18.80 -1.38
CA THR A 182 -15.91 17.99 -2.60
C THR A 182 -14.43 17.72 -2.87
N ILE A 183 -14.05 16.44 -2.92
CA ILE A 183 -12.70 15.97 -3.27
C ILE A 183 -12.75 15.37 -4.69
N PRO A 184 -11.77 15.61 -5.57
CA PRO A 184 -11.83 15.15 -6.95
C PRO A 184 -11.75 13.62 -7.07
N ILE A 185 -12.37 13.09 -8.13
CA ILE A 185 -12.15 11.73 -8.63
C ILE A 185 -11.10 11.78 -9.75
N ILE A 186 -10.08 10.93 -9.66
CA ILE A 186 -9.01 10.80 -10.65
C ILE A 186 -9.06 9.41 -11.29
N SER A 187 -9.10 9.34 -12.63
CA SER A 187 -8.92 8.09 -13.35
C SER A 187 -7.45 7.69 -13.34
N ILE A 188 -7.16 6.48 -12.85
CA ILE A 188 -5.80 5.94 -12.73
C ILE A 188 -5.70 4.55 -13.37
N PRO A 189 -5.76 4.44 -14.71
CA PRO A 189 -5.48 3.17 -15.38
C PRO A 189 -4.10 2.66 -14.97
N LEU A 190 -4.05 1.43 -14.46
CA LEU A 190 -2.79 0.78 -14.07
C LEU A 190 -2.10 0.15 -15.30
N PRO A 191 -0.76 0.16 -15.35
CA PRO A 191 -0.01 -0.42 -16.46
C PRO A 191 -0.27 -1.92 -16.58
N GLN A 192 -0.48 -2.42 -17.80
CA GLN A 192 -0.69 -3.85 -18.08
C GLN A 192 0.61 -4.57 -18.45
N THR A 193 1.65 -3.82 -18.84
CA THR A 193 3.02 -4.31 -19.03
C THR A 193 4.04 -3.46 -18.26
N LEU A 194 5.28 -3.93 -18.11
CA LEU A 194 6.33 -3.21 -17.39
C LEU A 194 6.80 -1.94 -18.10
N GLU A 195 6.59 -1.85 -19.42
CA GLU A 195 6.95 -0.72 -20.28
C GLU A 195 5.92 0.41 -20.15
N GLN A 196 4.66 0.07 -19.87
CA GLN A 196 3.58 1.05 -19.68
C GLN A 196 3.71 1.80 -18.35
N SER A 197 3.15 2.99 -18.29
CA SER A 197 3.07 3.81 -17.07
C SER A 197 1.61 4.04 -16.69
N ALA A 198 1.33 4.18 -15.39
CA ALA A 198 0.04 4.67 -14.94
C ALA A 198 -0.16 6.12 -15.38
N THR A 199 -1.39 6.49 -15.70
CA THR A 199 -1.79 7.87 -15.98
C THR A 199 -2.69 8.38 -14.88
N PHE A 200 -2.75 9.70 -14.70
CA PHE A 200 -3.61 10.34 -13.70
C PHE A 200 -4.40 11.42 -14.42
N THR A 201 -5.69 11.19 -14.61
CA THR A 201 -6.53 12.06 -15.42
C THR A 201 -7.73 12.53 -14.62
N PHE A 202 -7.86 13.84 -14.45
CA PHE A 202 -9.09 14.46 -14.00
C PHE A 202 -10.06 14.56 -15.19
N ARG A 203 -11.30 14.09 -15.01
CA ARG A 203 -12.37 14.21 -16.01
C ARG A 203 -13.56 14.90 -15.38
N VAL A 204 -14.05 15.96 -16.01
CA VAL A 204 -15.22 16.71 -15.52
C VAL A 204 -16.46 15.82 -15.45
N ALA A 205 -16.65 14.93 -16.42
CA ALA A 205 -17.79 14.01 -16.47
C ALA A 205 -17.84 13.05 -15.26
N ASP A 206 -16.69 12.69 -14.69
CA ASP A 206 -16.61 11.78 -13.54
C ASP A 206 -17.07 12.47 -12.25
N GLN A 207 -17.04 13.80 -12.18
CA GLN A 207 -17.34 14.60 -10.98
C GLN A 207 -18.83 14.88 -10.79
N THR A 208 -19.67 14.26 -11.61
CA THR A 208 -21.12 14.44 -11.56
C THR A 208 -21.67 13.80 -10.28
N GLN A 209 -22.42 14.60 -9.52
CA GLN A 209 -22.96 14.23 -8.22
C GLN A 209 -24.44 13.92 -8.33
#